data_AF-A0A942T693-F1
#
_entry.id   AF-A0A942T693-F1
#
_cell.length_a   1.000
_cell.length_b   1.000
_cell.length_c   1.000
_cell.angle_alpha   90.00
_cell.angle_beta   90.00
_cell.angle_gamma   90.00
#
_symmetry.space_group_name_H-M   'P 1'
#
loop_
_entity.id
_entity.type
_entity.pdbx_description
1 polymer ?
#
loop_
_entity_poly.entity_id
_entity_poly.type
_entity_poly.pdbx_seq_one_letter_code
_entity_poly.pdbx_strand_id
1 'polypeptide(L)' 'MVIQPNMASKAIAEVWKETVEVFQKYNVPITEKALQVLVTENTIKILLTELNKVVGSSTATCIEGG' A
#
# COMPACT_ATOMS: atom_id res chain seq x y z
N MET A 1 8.24 -8.65 -2.44
CA MET A 1 8.42 -7.85 -1.20
C MET A 1 7.04 -7.43 -0.72
N VAL A 2 6.75 -7.44 0.58
CA VAL A 2 5.41 -7.19 1.14
C VAL A 2 5.44 -5.94 2.02
N ILE A 3 4.42 -5.10 1.92
CA ILE A 3 4.23 -3.90 2.76
C ILE A 3 3.71 -4.32 4.12
N GLN A 4 4.29 -3.76 5.19
CA GLN A 4 3.94 -4.05 6.58
C GLN A 4 3.32 -2.81 7.28
N PRO A 5 2.47 -3.02 8.30
CA PRO A 5 1.76 -1.92 8.99
C PRO A 5 2.68 -0.97 9.78
N ASN A 6 3.85 -1.46 10.19
CA ASN A 6 4.87 -0.70 10.90
C ASN A 6 5.74 0.16 9.97
N MET A 7 5.62 -0.01 8.64
CA MET A 7 6.34 0.81 7.68
C MET A 7 5.74 2.21 7.58
N ALA A 8 6.62 3.20 7.38
CA ALA A 8 6.20 4.58 7.17
C ALA A 8 5.53 4.74 5.81
N SER A 9 4.38 5.43 5.79
CA SER A 9 3.65 5.72 4.54
C SER A 9 4.50 6.44 3.50
N LYS A 10 5.37 7.37 3.93
CA LYS A 10 6.38 8.03 3.07
C LYS A 10 7.37 7.04 2.45
N ALA A 11 7.97 6.17 3.25
CA ALA A 11 8.93 5.18 2.75
C ALA A 11 8.29 4.23 1.73
N ILE A 12 7.04 3.82 1.97
CA ILE A 12 6.28 2.97 1.03
C ILE A 12 6.04 3.72 -0.28
N ALA A 13 5.56 4.98 -0.23
CA ALA A 13 5.30 5.79 -1.41
C ALA A 13 6.58 6.10 -2.21
N GLU A 14 7.73 6.23 -1.55
CA GLU A 14 9.02 6.45 -2.19
C GLU A 14 9.51 5.20 -2.93
N VAL A 15 9.33 4.01 -2.35
CA VAL A 15 9.73 2.73 -2.97
C VAL A 15 8.73 2.30 -4.05
N TRP A 16 7.43 2.40 -3.77
CA TRP A 16 6.35 1.99 -4.65
C TRP A 16 5.43 3.17 -4.95
N LYS A 17 5.76 3.97 -5.97
CA LYS A 17 5.00 5.18 -6.33
C LYS A 17 3.54 4.92 -6.67
N GLU A 18 3.23 3.73 -7.20
CA GLU A 18 1.86 3.22 -7.45
C GLU A 18 0.98 3.15 -6.20
N THR A 19 1.58 3.03 -5.01
CA THR A 19 0.83 3.02 -3.74
C THR A 19 0.28 4.38 -3.35
N VAL A 20 0.78 5.47 -3.95
CA VAL A 20 0.30 6.84 -3.71
C VAL A 20 -1.19 6.97 -4.02
N GLU A 21 -1.66 6.35 -5.11
CA GLU A 21 -3.07 6.35 -5.49
C GLU A 21 -3.93 5.63 -4.45
N VAL A 22 -3.42 4.54 -3.86
CA VAL A 22 -4.10 3.83 -2.78
C VAL A 22 -4.19 4.70 -1.54
N PHE A 23 -3.09 5.37 -1.15
CA PHE A 23 -3.13 6.28 0.00
C PHE A 23 -4.14 7.41 -0.20
N GLN A 24 -4.20 8.00 -1.40
CA GLN A 24 -5.19 9.03 -1.73
C GLN A 24 -6.63 8.49 -1.68
N LYS A 25 -6.89 7.30 -2.25
CA LYS A 25 -8.21 6.64 -2.23
C LYS A 25 -8.73 6.41 -0.81
N TYR A 26 -7.84 6.05 0.12
CA TYR A 26 -8.16 5.81 1.52
C TYR A 26 -8.01 7.05 2.42
N ASN A 27 -7.71 8.23 1.86
CA ASN A 27 -7.46 9.48 2.60
C ASN A 27 -6.35 9.33 3.67
N VAL A 28 -5.33 8.52 3.38
CA VAL A 28 -4.18 8.31 4.27
C VAL A 28 -3.10 9.34 3.92
N PRO A 29 -2.65 10.17 4.87
CA PRO A 29 -1.61 11.15 4.60
C PRO A 29 -0.24 10.46 4.50
N ILE A 30 0.53 10.82 3.48
CA ILE A 30 1.90 10.31 3.28
C ILE A 30 2.84 11.06 4.21
N THR A 31 3.29 10.39 5.27
CA THR A 31 4.13 10.96 6.34
C THR A 31 5.18 9.96 6.80
N GLU A 32 6.10 10.42 7.64
CA GLU A 32 7.12 9.57 8.28
C GLU A 32 6.54 8.65 9.36
N LYS A 33 5.23 8.70 9.60
CA LYS A 33 4.53 7.83 10.55
C LYS A 33 4.15 6.49 9.91
N ALA A 34 4.16 5.46 10.76
CA ALA A 34 3.70 4.13 10.41
C ALA A 34 2.20 4.11 10.08
N LEU A 35 1.80 3.25 9.14
CA LEU A 35 0.40 3.11 8.75
C LEU A 35 -0.51 2.81 9.94
N GLN A 36 -0.06 1.98 10.89
CA GLN A 36 -0.83 1.63 12.09
C GLN A 36 -1.13 2.80 13.02
N VAL A 37 -0.42 3.92 12.86
CA VAL A 37 -0.67 5.15 13.62
C VAL A 37 -1.60 6.09 12.85
N LEU A 38 -1.63 5.98 11.52
CA LEU A 38 -2.42 6.84 10.64
C LEU A 38 -3.86 6.34 10.46
N VAL A 39 -4.07 5.03 10.58
CA VAL A 39 -5.38 4.38 10.42
C VAL A 39 -5.63 3.38 11.54
N THR A 40 -6.89 3.03 11.75
CA THR A 40 -7.28 2.00 12.74
C THR A 40 -6.91 0.58 12.28
N GLU A 41 -6.85 -0.36 13.23
CA GLU A 41 -6.50 -1.76 12.95
C GLU A 41 -7.42 -2.46 11.94
N ASN A 42 -8.67 -2.01 11.80
CA ASN A 42 -9.58 -2.58 10.81
C ASN A 42 -9.27 -2.04 9.40
N THR A 43 -9.05 -0.72 9.32
CA THR A 43 -8.69 -0.06 8.06
C THR A 43 -7.32 -0.48 7.55
N ILE A 44 -6.36 -0.72 8.44
CA ILE A 44 -5.01 -1.12 8.02
C ILE A 44 -4.99 -2.48 7.34
N LYS A 45 -5.82 -3.44 7.75
CA LYS A 45 -5.89 -4.76 7.09
C LYS A 45 -6.36 -4.62 5.65
N ILE A 46 -7.38 -3.80 5.42
CA ILE A 46 -7.92 -3.50 4.08
C ILE A 46 -6.87 -2.75 3.26
N LEU A 47 -6.27 -1.71 3.83
CA LEU A 47 -5.25 -0.89 3.17
C LEU A 47 -4.03 -1.73 2.76
N LEU A 48 -3.51 -2.57 3.66
CA LEU A 48 -2.39 -3.47 3.37
C LEU A 48 -2.73 -4.45 2.26
N THR A 49 -3.96 -4.92 2.19
CA THR A 49 -4.40 -5.85 1.13
C THR A 49 -4.35 -5.14 -0.23
N GLU A 50 -4.89 -3.93 -0.34
CA GLU A 50 -4.86 -3.15 -1.57
C GLU A 50 -3.42 -2.72 -1.95
N LEU A 51 -2.63 -2.27 -0.97
CA LEU A 51 -1.23 -1.91 -1.18
C LEU A 51 -0.41 -3.09 -1.72
N ASN A 52 -0.53 -4.25 -1.08
CA ASN A 52 0.17 -5.46 -1.53
C ASN A 52 -0.39 -6.02 -2.83
N LYS A 53 -1.68 -5.80 -3.11
CA LYS A 53 -2.26 -6.12 -4.41
C LYS A 53 -1.67 -5.25 -5.51
N VAL A 54 -1.49 -3.96 -5.27
CA VAL A 54 -0.85 -3.05 -6.24
C VAL A 54 0.61 -3.48 -6.47
N VAL A 55 1.41 -3.58 -5.40
CA VAL A 55 2.82 -4.01 -5.46
C VAL A 55 3.00 -5.41 -6.06
N GLY A 56 2.09 -6.34 -5.74
CA GLY A 56 2.09 -7.69 -6.27
C GLY A 56 1.56 -7.78 -7.70
N SER A 57 0.58 -6.95 -8.06
CA SER A 57 0.05 -6.86 -9.43
C SER A 57 1.07 -6.29 -10.39
N SER A 58 1.99 -5.44 -9.93
CA SER A 58 3.12 -4.99 -10.74
C SER A 58 4.11 -6.12 -11.09
N THR A 59 4.03 -7.28 -10.43
CA THR A 59 4.72 -8.51 -10.86
C THR A 59 3.84 -9.46 -11.69
N ALA A 60 2.55 -9.16 -11.84
CA ALA A 60 1.60 -9.95 -12.60
C ALA A 60 1.06 -9.13 -13.78
N THR A 61 1.93 -8.80 -14.73
CA THR A 61 1.46 -8.67 -16.11
C THR A 61 0.95 -10.06 -16.53
N CYS A 62 -0.36 -10.18 -16.67
CA CYS A 62 -1.05 -10.90 -17.73
C CYS A 62 -0.45 -12.24 -18.20
N ILE A 63 -1.12 -13.34 -17.86
CA ILE A 63 -1.56 -14.29 -18.90
C ILE A 63 -2.96 -14.79 -18.54
N GLU A 64 -3.98 -13.99 -18.85
CA GLU A 64 -5.22 -14.56 -19.38
C GLU A 64 -4.98 -14.76 -20.89
N GLY A 65 -5.05 -16.00 -21.37
CA GLY A 65 -5.14 -16.33 -22.80
C GLY A 65 -3.92 -17.04 -23.41
N GLY A 66 -4.04 -18.37 -23.56
CA GLY A 66 -3.13 -19.25 -24.29
C GLY A 66 -3.52 -20.71 -24.12
#